data_AF-A0A965HF88-F1
#
_entry.id   AF-A0A965HF88-F1
#
_cell.length_a   1.000
_cell.length_b   1.000
_cell.length_c   1.000
_cell.angle_alpha   90.00
_cell.angle_beta   90.00
_cell.angle_gamma   90.00
#
_symmetry.space_group_name_H-M   'P 1'
#
loop_
_entity.id
_entity.type
_entity.pdbx_description
1 polymer ?
#
loop_
_entity_poly.entity_id
_entity_poly.type
_entity_poly.pdbx_seq_one_letter_code
_entity_poly.pdbx_strand_id
1 'polypeptide(L)'
;MAGKLILFQNVDVQVEVAGRKVTVKTAPHAPAHAVGGKVKVEVMVNGETKVQSTKIELLDVDFDPLVQTYFGNSGYTGKLDGTIMLDGASQNWKKWTGRGKLEVRDGSFPGLGAFEKAMNAPAEWVGLTDQNAEMDFELGEGKLLVSRLDIESALVITTGHGTYDMVNDQLENFLMRQNLRGPAGVPFFLVSQMFQYEGNGSLKNPVWKPRNFDDDKK
;
A
#
# COMPACT_ATOMS: atom_id res chain seq x y z
N MET A 1 2.65 2.58 -14.30
CA MET A 1 3.53 2.01 -13.26
C MET A 1 3.41 0.48 -13.09
N ALA A 2 2.38 -0.19 -13.65
CA ALA A 2 2.30 -1.66 -13.66
C ALA A 2 3.26 -2.32 -14.68
N GLY A 3 3.65 -3.57 -14.42
CA GLY A 3 4.37 -4.42 -15.39
C GLY A 3 5.90 -4.49 -15.25
N LYS A 4 6.49 -3.91 -14.18
CA LYS A 4 7.90 -4.11 -13.86
C LYS A 4 8.14 -5.49 -13.24
N LEU A 5 9.26 -6.12 -13.61
CA LEU A 5 9.63 -7.46 -13.18
C LEU A 5 10.27 -7.42 -11.80
N ILE A 6 9.81 -8.32 -10.91
CA ILE A 6 10.50 -8.67 -9.66
C ILE A 6 11.15 -10.04 -9.88
N LEU A 7 12.43 -10.16 -9.50
CA LEU A 7 13.15 -11.44 -9.57
C LEU A 7 12.88 -12.26 -8.32
N PHE A 8 12.50 -13.51 -8.53
CA PHE A 8 12.32 -14.51 -7.49
C PHE A 8 13.51 -15.47 -7.51
N GLN A 9 14.01 -15.81 -6.34
CA GLN A 9 15.13 -16.72 -6.11
C GLN A 9 14.68 -17.89 -5.25
N ASN A 10 15.40 -19.02 -5.35
CA ASN A 10 15.10 -20.24 -4.57
C ASN A 10 13.64 -20.68 -4.71
N VAL A 11 13.15 -20.69 -5.96
CA VAL A 11 11.76 -20.98 -6.28
C VAL A 11 11.58 -22.48 -6.44
N ASP A 12 10.85 -23.10 -5.51
CA ASP A 12 10.30 -24.44 -5.67
C ASP A 12 8.78 -24.33 -5.85
N VAL A 13 8.24 -25.01 -6.86
CA VAL A 13 6.83 -24.91 -7.26
C VAL A 13 6.20 -26.28 -7.40
N GLN A 14 4.97 -26.39 -6.90
CA GLN A 14 4.09 -27.51 -7.17
C GLN A 14 3.11 -27.11 -8.26
N VAL A 15 3.01 -27.95 -9.28
CA VAL A 15 2.09 -27.79 -10.40
C VAL A 15 1.06 -28.91 -10.36
N GLU A 16 -0.20 -28.54 -10.25
CA GLU A 16 -1.34 -29.45 -10.27
C GLU A 16 -2.20 -29.16 -11.50
N VAL A 17 -2.45 -30.18 -12.33
CA VAL A 17 -3.28 -30.09 -13.53
C VAL A 17 -4.50 -30.99 -13.36
N ALA A 18 -5.69 -30.39 -13.38
CA ALA A 18 -6.96 -31.08 -13.28
C ALA A 18 -7.88 -30.66 -14.42
N GLY A 19 -7.89 -31.45 -15.50
CA GLY A 19 -8.64 -31.10 -16.72
C GLY A 19 -8.10 -29.81 -17.36
N ARG A 20 -8.94 -28.77 -17.42
CA ARG A 20 -8.58 -27.43 -17.92
C ARG A 20 -8.13 -26.45 -16.83
N LYS A 21 -8.09 -26.89 -15.58
CA LYS A 21 -7.60 -26.09 -14.46
C LYS A 21 -6.13 -26.40 -14.19
N VAL A 22 -5.30 -25.38 -14.11
CA VAL A 22 -3.89 -25.47 -13.73
C VAL A 22 -3.68 -24.66 -12.46
N THR A 23 -3.09 -25.25 -11.44
CA THR A 23 -2.71 -24.56 -10.21
C THR A 23 -1.19 -24.64 -10.05
N VAL A 24 -0.55 -23.50 -9.85
CA VAL A 24 0.88 -23.38 -9.58
C VAL A 24 1.04 -22.70 -8.23
N LYS A 25 1.70 -23.35 -7.27
CA LYS A 25 1.93 -22.77 -5.94
C LYS A 25 3.37 -22.95 -5.50
N THR A 26 3.93 -21.98 -4.79
CA THR A 26 5.22 -22.15 -4.10
C THR A 26 5.14 -23.31 -3.12
N ALA A 27 6.16 -24.16 -3.08
CA ALA A 27 6.16 -25.34 -2.22
C ALA A 27 5.99 -24.95 -0.73
N PRO A 28 5.15 -25.66 0.05
CA PRO A 28 4.82 -25.28 1.43
C PRO A 28 6.04 -25.10 2.35
N HIS A 29 7.11 -25.86 2.11
CA HIS A 29 8.33 -25.88 2.91
C HIS A 29 9.47 -25.03 2.33
N ALA A 30 9.29 -24.43 1.15
CA ALA A 30 10.31 -23.64 0.46
C ALA A 30 9.66 -22.39 -0.18
N PRO A 31 9.38 -21.34 0.62
CA PRO A 31 8.92 -20.08 0.06
C PRO A 31 9.99 -19.50 -0.86
N ALA A 32 9.56 -18.87 -1.95
CA ALA A 32 10.48 -18.14 -2.81
C ALA A 32 11.04 -16.93 -2.06
N HIS A 33 12.22 -16.48 -2.46
CA HIS A 33 12.82 -15.26 -1.94
C HIS A 33 12.68 -14.16 -2.99
N ALA A 34 12.22 -12.99 -2.58
CA ALA A 34 12.20 -11.81 -3.44
C ALA A 34 12.43 -10.58 -2.58
N VAL A 35 13.31 -9.70 -3.06
CA VAL A 35 13.54 -8.38 -2.47
C VAL A 35 13.84 -8.48 -0.96
N GLY A 36 14.81 -9.31 -0.59
CA GLY A 36 15.26 -9.47 0.81
C GLY A 36 14.34 -10.27 1.73
N GLY A 37 13.11 -10.57 1.30
CA GLY A 37 12.12 -11.32 2.09
C GLY A 37 11.65 -12.61 1.44
N LYS A 38 10.59 -13.19 2.01
CA LYS A 38 9.93 -14.41 1.55
C LYS A 38 8.63 -14.05 0.86
N VAL A 39 8.34 -14.74 -0.24
CA VAL A 39 7.10 -14.60 -1.00
C VAL A 39 6.53 -15.98 -1.28
N LYS A 40 5.25 -16.15 -0.95
CA LYS A 40 4.45 -17.29 -1.42
C LYS A 40 3.50 -16.81 -2.49
N VAL A 41 3.38 -17.59 -3.55
CA VAL A 41 2.47 -17.30 -4.66
C VAL A 41 1.70 -18.55 -4.97
N GLU A 42 0.38 -18.40 -5.11
CA GLU A 42 -0.51 -19.40 -5.67
C GLU A 42 -1.24 -18.79 -6.85
N VAL A 43 -1.12 -19.42 -8.02
CA VAL A 43 -1.77 -19.02 -9.27
C VAL A 43 -2.67 -20.16 -9.71
N MET A 44 -3.97 -19.87 -9.82
CA MET A 44 -4.94 -20.78 -10.43
C MET A 44 -5.36 -20.20 -11.78
N VAL A 45 -5.24 -21.00 -12.84
CA VAL A 45 -5.71 -20.65 -14.19
C VAL A 45 -6.82 -21.62 -14.58
N ASN A 46 -7.98 -21.08 -14.92
CA ASN A 46 -9.07 -21.83 -15.53
C ASN A 46 -9.04 -21.61 -17.06
N GLY A 47 -8.62 -22.63 -17.80
CA GLY A 47 -8.52 -22.58 -19.26
C GLY A 47 -9.86 -22.51 -19.99
N GLU A 48 -10.97 -22.88 -19.35
CA GLU A 48 -12.30 -22.78 -19.93
C GLU A 48 -12.82 -21.33 -19.91
N THR A 49 -12.72 -20.67 -18.75
CA THR A 49 -13.15 -19.27 -18.60
C THR A 49 -12.06 -18.27 -18.98
N LYS A 50 -10.81 -18.73 -19.16
CA LYS A 50 -9.60 -17.91 -19.36
C LYS A 50 -9.38 -16.89 -18.23
N VAL A 51 -9.79 -17.26 -17.02
CA VAL A 51 -9.63 -16.45 -15.80
C VAL A 51 -8.47 -17.00 -14.99
N GLN A 52 -7.71 -16.08 -14.40
CA GLN A 52 -6.64 -16.34 -13.47
C GLN A 52 -6.99 -15.76 -12.10
N SER A 53 -6.74 -16.53 -11.05
CA SER A 53 -6.76 -16.11 -9.65
C SER A 53 -5.35 -16.20 -9.10
N THR A 54 -4.88 -15.17 -8.40
CA THR A 54 -3.53 -15.10 -7.85
C THR A 54 -3.60 -14.70 -6.39
N LYS A 55 -3.04 -15.51 -5.49
CA LYS A 55 -2.82 -15.18 -4.10
C LYS A 55 -1.33 -14.97 -3.86
N ILE A 56 -0.98 -13.89 -3.20
CA ILE A 56 0.39 -13.53 -2.85
C ILE A 56 0.44 -13.30 -1.34
N GLU A 57 1.41 -13.91 -0.67
CA GLU A 57 1.74 -13.63 0.73
C GLU A 57 3.19 -13.13 0.79
N LEU A 58 3.39 -11.98 1.42
CA LEU A 58 4.67 -11.32 1.62
C LEU A 58 5.06 -11.43 3.09
N LEU A 59 6.33 -11.77 3.35
CA LEU A 59 6.89 -11.83 4.70
C LEU A 59 8.29 -11.22 4.73
N ASP A 60 8.49 -10.19 5.55
CA ASP A 60 9.75 -9.46 5.75
C ASP A 60 10.41 -8.97 4.44
N VAL A 61 9.61 -8.55 3.46
CA VAL A 61 10.12 -8.04 2.18
C VAL A 61 10.67 -6.63 2.36
N ASP A 62 11.85 -6.32 1.80
CA ASP A 62 12.42 -4.98 1.88
C ASP A 62 11.53 -3.98 1.13
N PHE A 63 11.11 -2.91 1.81
CA PHE A 63 10.19 -1.94 1.24
C PHE A 63 10.86 -0.99 0.23
N ASP A 64 12.10 -0.56 0.49
CA ASP A 64 12.84 0.40 -0.36
C ASP A 64 12.96 -0.04 -1.82
N PRO A 65 13.41 -1.28 -2.13
CA PRO A 65 13.58 -1.67 -3.52
C PRO A 65 12.23 -1.80 -4.25
N LEU A 66 11.13 -2.11 -3.54
CA LEU A 66 9.80 -2.11 -4.13
C LEU A 66 9.36 -0.69 -4.49
N VAL A 67 9.53 0.27 -3.57
CA VAL A 67 9.16 1.66 -3.81
C VAL A 67 10.00 2.26 -4.95
N GLN A 68 11.30 2.01 -4.94
CA GLN A 68 12.21 2.43 -6.00
C GLN A 68 11.83 1.80 -7.35
N THR A 69 11.52 0.51 -7.37
CA THR A 69 11.12 -0.18 -8.60
C THR A 69 9.85 0.42 -9.16
N TYR A 70 8.77 0.55 -8.38
CA TYR A 70 7.47 0.92 -8.92
C TYR A 70 7.24 2.43 -9.04
N PHE A 71 7.77 3.22 -8.12
CA PHE A 71 7.51 4.66 -8.04
C PHE A 71 8.75 5.52 -8.38
N GLY A 72 9.95 4.94 -8.34
CA GLY A 72 11.20 5.66 -8.63
C GLY A 72 11.66 6.56 -7.48
N ASN A 73 11.09 6.37 -6.29
CA ASN A 73 11.45 7.13 -5.10
C ASN A 73 12.39 6.30 -4.23
N SER A 74 13.32 6.96 -3.54
CA SER A 74 14.28 6.35 -2.61
C SER A 74 14.09 6.87 -1.19
N GLY A 75 14.63 6.15 -0.21
CA GLY A 75 14.59 6.57 1.19
C GLY A 75 13.33 6.11 1.92
N TYR A 76 12.50 5.31 1.26
CA TYR A 76 11.39 4.61 1.90
C TYR A 76 11.92 3.32 2.49
N THR A 77 12.02 3.21 3.81
CA THR A 77 12.57 2.00 4.45
C THR A 77 11.47 1.22 5.16
N GLY A 78 11.80 0.00 5.59
CA GLY A 78 10.92 -0.86 6.40
C GLY A 78 10.83 -2.29 5.88
N LYS A 79 10.13 -3.12 6.66
CA LYS A 79 9.80 -4.51 6.31
C LYS A 79 8.32 -4.62 5.96
N LEU A 80 8.04 -5.12 4.76
CA LEU A 80 6.71 -5.29 4.21
C LEU A 80 6.21 -6.72 4.42
N ASP A 81 5.06 -6.82 5.08
CA ASP A 81 4.25 -8.01 5.21
C ASP A 81 2.90 -7.79 4.52
N GLY A 82 2.23 -8.85 4.10
CA GLY A 82 0.87 -8.68 3.58
C GLY A 82 0.32 -9.86 2.80
N THR A 83 -0.96 -9.73 2.44
CA THR A 83 -1.66 -10.69 1.58
C THR A 83 -2.40 -9.93 0.49
N ILE A 84 -2.28 -10.42 -0.73
CA ILE A 84 -2.96 -9.85 -1.91
C ILE A 84 -3.67 -10.98 -2.64
N MET A 85 -4.93 -10.76 -2.99
CA MET A 85 -5.73 -11.64 -3.84
C MET A 85 -6.17 -10.87 -5.07
N LEU A 86 -5.93 -11.44 -6.24
CA LEU A 86 -6.22 -10.85 -7.54
C LEU A 86 -6.95 -11.84 -8.44
N ASP A 87 -7.91 -11.36 -9.21
CA ASP A 87 -8.68 -12.14 -10.16
C ASP A 87 -8.82 -11.38 -11.48
N GLY A 88 -8.63 -12.06 -12.61
CA GLY A 88 -8.88 -11.45 -13.91
C GLY A 88 -8.38 -12.25 -15.10
N ALA A 89 -8.66 -11.72 -16.29
CA ALA A 89 -8.17 -12.31 -17.54
C ALA A 89 -6.68 -11.97 -17.73
N SER A 90 -5.85 -12.98 -18.04
CA SER A 90 -4.38 -12.87 -18.01
C SER A 90 -3.76 -11.79 -18.91
N GLN A 91 -4.49 -11.25 -19.88
CA GLN A 91 -3.97 -10.24 -20.83
C GLN A 91 -4.35 -8.80 -20.52
N ASN A 92 -5.19 -8.53 -19.51
CA ASN A 92 -5.64 -7.17 -19.23
C ASN A 92 -5.72 -6.89 -17.74
N TRP A 93 -4.58 -6.54 -17.14
CA TRP A 93 -4.47 -6.18 -15.72
C TRP A 93 -5.41 -5.04 -15.31
N LYS A 94 -5.78 -4.13 -16.24
CA LYS A 94 -6.72 -3.04 -15.96
C LYS A 94 -8.13 -3.55 -15.66
N LYS A 95 -8.46 -4.78 -16.04
CA LYS A 95 -9.75 -5.43 -15.73
C LYS A 95 -9.66 -6.38 -14.55
N TRP A 96 -8.49 -6.45 -13.90
CA TRP A 96 -8.35 -7.29 -12.73
C TRP A 96 -9.07 -6.64 -11.55
N THR A 97 -9.70 -7.49 -10.76
CA THR A 97 -10.25 -7.16 -9.46
C THR A 97 -9.36 -7.75 -8.38
N GLY A 98 -9.40 -7.21 -7.18
CA GLY A 98 -8.64 -7.79 -6.09
C GLY A 98 -8.84 -7.09 -4.78
N ARG A 99 -8.15 -7.59 -3.77
CA ARG A 99 -8.13 -7.04 -2.42
C ARG A 99 -6.85 -7.41 -1.73
N GLY A 100 -6.43 -6.60 -0.80
CA GLY A 100 -5.25 -6.91 -0.01
C GLY A 100 -5.15 -6.12 1.26
N LYS A 101 -4.25 -6.61 2.09
CA LYS A 101 -3.80 -5.96 3.32
C LYS A 101 -2.28 -5.95 3.31
N LEU A 102 -1.70 -4.79 3.51
CA LEU A 102 -0.25 -4.59 3.60
C LEU A 102 0.08 -3.96 4.95
N GLU A 103 1.23 -4.35 5.50
CA GLU A 103 1.80 -3.79 6.70
C GLU A 103 3.29 -3.49 6.46
N VAL A 104 3.73 -2.29 6.80
CA VAL A 104 5.14 -1.94 6.83
C VAL A 104 5.54 -1.66 8.26
N ARG A 105 6.56 -2.37 8.75
CA ARG A 105 7.14 -2.19 10.08
C ARG A 105 8.50 -1.52 10.02
N ASP A 106 8.86 -0.83 11.10
CA ASP A 106 10.16 -0.17 11.28
C ASP A 106 10.51 0.75 10.09
N GLY A 107 9.50 1.46 9.59
CA GLY A 107 9.55 2.20 8.35
C GLY A 107 10.01 3.64 8.50
N SER A 108 10.40 4.23 7.38
CA SER A 108 10.54 5.67 7.22
C SER A 108 9.92 6.08 5.90
N PHE A 109 9.00 7.05 5.94
CA PHE A 109 8.15 7.41 4.79
C PHE A 109 8.35 8.88 4.37
N PRO A 110 9.50 9.26 3.79
CA PRO A 110 9.81 10.66 3.50
C PRO A 110 8.86 11.32 2.49
N GLY A 111 8.13 10.53 1.67
CA GLY A 111 7.20 11.10 0.70
C GLY A 111 5.85 11.55 1.24
N LEU A 112 5.65 11.53 2.57
CA LEU A 112 4.59 12.36 3.18
C LEU A 112 4.90 13.86 3.10
N GLY A 113 6.10 14.26 2.66
CA GLY A 113 6.55 15.65 2.64
C GLY A 113 5.62 16.66 1.93
N ALA A 114 4.88 16.25 0.89
CA ALA A 114 3.90 17.14 0.26
C ALA A 114 2.68 17.40 1.16
N PHE A 115 2.23 16.37 1.87
CA PHE A 115 1.15 16.47 2.87
C PHE A 115 1.64 17.25 4.10
N GLU A 116 2.82 16.93 4.63
CA GLU A 116 3.47 17.64 5.74
C GLU A 116 3.63 19.15 5.45
N LYS A 117 4.06 19.51 4.25
CA LYS A 117 4.14 20.91 3.81
C LYS A 117 2.78 21.58 3.76
N ALA A 118 1.76 20.90 3.23
CA ALA A 118 0.41 21.46 3.13
C ALA A 118 -0.23 21.72 4.50
N MET A 119 0.12 20.91 5.50
CA MET A 119 -0.32 21.12 6.89
C MET A 119 0.57 22.04 7.71
N ASN A 120 1.65 22.58 7.12
CA ASN A 120 2.67 23.34 7.83
C ASN A 120 3.14 22.58 9.09
N ALA A 121 3.47 21.29 8.90
CA ALA A 121 3.87 20.40 9.98
C ALA A 121 5.05 21.00 10.78
N PRO A 122 5.00 20.93 12.12
CA PRO A 122 6.15 21.23 12.97
C PRO A 122 7.40 20.44 12.55
N ALA A 123 8.57 21.06 12.69
CA ALA A 123 9.83 20.50 12.20
C ALA A 123 10.15 19.13 12.83
N GLU A 124 9.72 18.93 14.08
CA GLU A 124 9.84 17.67 14.82
C GLU A 124 8.99 16.52 14.26
N TRP A 125 8.02 16.77 13.37
CA TRP A 125 7.17 15.73 12.76
C TRP A 125 7.61 15.38 11.33
N VAL A 126 8.57 16.12 10.77
CA VAL A 126 9.06 15.89 9.41
C VAL A 126 10.12 14.79 9.42
N GLY A 127 9.93 13.77 8.57
CA GLY A 127 10.93 12.71 8.40
C GLY A 127 11.04 11.76 9.59
N LEU A 128 9.91 11.51 10.27
CA LEU A 128 9.85 10.53 11.37
C LEU A 128 10.34 9.15 10.92
N THR A 129 11.01 8.45 11.84
CA THR A 129 11.47 7.07 11.70
C THR A 129 10.64 6.15 12.57
N ASP A 130 10.89 4.84 12.46
CA ASP A 130 10.22 3.80 13.24
C ASP A 130 8.70 3.85 13.09
N GLN A 131 8.26 4.15 11.87
CA GLN A 131 6.87 4.28 11.52
C GLN A 131 6.29 2.90 11.15
N ASN A 132 5.11 2.59 11.67
CA ASN A 132 4.34 1.43 11.25
C ASN A 132 3.21 1.90 10.35
N ALA A 133 3.03 1.25 9.20
CA ALA A 133 1.95 1.55 8.27
C ALA A 133 1.09 0.32 8.01
N GLU A 134 -0.23 0.47 8.01
CA GLU A 134 -1.20 -0.57 7.66
C GLU A 134 -2.09 -0.03 6.54
N MET A 135 -2.35 -0.84 5.52
CA MET A 135 -3.22 -0.47 4.41
C MET A 135 -4.14 -1.62 4.02
N ASP A 136 -5.44 -1.36 3.99
CA ASP A 136 -6.45 -2.23 3.39
C ASP A 136 -6.90 -1.61 2.05
N PHE A 137 -6.96 -2.44 1.01
CA PHE A 137 -7.34 -1.97 -0.31
C PHE A 137 -8.15 -2.98 -1.11
N GLU A 138 -8.88 -2.45 -2.10
CA GLU A 138 -9.47 -3.19 -3.20
C GLU A 138 -8.92 -2.67 -4.52
N LEU A 139 -8.78 -3.57 -5.50
CA LEU A 139 -8.41 -3.26 -6.87
C LEU A 139 -9.65 -3.48 -7.74
N GLY A 140 -9.94 -2.52 -8.61
CA GLY A 140 -10.98 -2.67 -9.63
C GLY A 140 -10.78 -1.68 -10.75
N GLU A 141 -10.89 -2.15 -11.99
CA GLU A 141 -10.82 -1.29 -13.18
C GLU A 141 -9.53 -0.44 -13.29
N GLY A 142 -8.41 -0.93 -12.75
CA GLY A 142 -7.14 -0.22 -12.70
C GLY A 142 -7.05 0.86 -11.62
N LYS A 143 -8.04 0.92 -10.72
CA LYS A 143 -8.07 1.80 -9.55
C LYS A 143 -7.85 1.02 -8.27
N LEU A 144 -7.06 1.61 -7.38
CA LEU A 144 -6.85 1.14 -6.02
C LEU A 144 -7.78 1.93 -5.09
N LEU A 145 -8.81 1.28 -4.56
CA LEU A 145 -9.65 1.83 -3.51
C LEU A 145 -9.02 1.50 -2.16
N VAL A 146 -8.48 2.50 -1.49
CA VAL A 146 -7.90 2.38 -0.15
C VAL A 146 -8.99 2.67 0.86
N SER A 147 -9.48 1.65 1.54
CA SER A 147 -10.52 1.78 2.57
C SER A 147 -9.94 2.20 3.92
N ARG A 148 -8.66 1.86 4.16
CA ARG A 148 -7.91 2.23 5.35
C ARG A 148 -6.44 2.35 5.03
N LEU A 149 -5.84 3.44 5.48
CA LEU A 149 -4.40 3.66 5.55
C LEU A 149 -4.11 4.25 6.91
N ASP A 150 -3.38 3.55 7.76
CA ASP A 150 -2.92 4.07 9.05
C ASP A 150 -1.40 4.12 9.04
N ILE A 151 -0.82 5.26 9.39
CA ILE A 151 0.62 5.46 9.53
C ILE A 151 0.87 6.01 10.92
N GLU A 152 1.59 5.25 11.71
CA GLU A 152 1.78 5.49 13.12
C GLU A 152 3.24 5.70 13.44
N SER A 153 3.51 6.67 14.31
CA SER A 153 4.81 6.92 14.92
C SER A 153 4.64 7.12 16.43
N ALA A 154 5.74 7.46 17.12
CA ALA A 154 5.68 7.89 18.50
C ALA A 154 4.92 9.22 18.70
N LEU A 155 4.91 10.11 17.69
CA LEU A 155 4.40 11.48 17.83
C LEU A 155 3.05 11.72 17.14
N VAL A 156 2.72 10.97 16.10
CA VAL A 156 1.51 11.20 15.29
C VAL A 156 0.87 9.90 14.82
N ILE A 157 -0.43 9.95 14.60
CA ILE A 157 -1.21 8.99 13.81
C ILE A 157 -1.72 9.73 12.59
N THR A 158 -1.43 9.19 11.41
CA THR A 158 -2.00 9.66 10.15
C THR A 158 -2.92 8.57 9.60
N THR A 159 -4.19 8.90 9.40
CA THR A 159 -5.19 7.99 8.83
C THR A 159 -5.62 8.50 7.46
N GLY A 160 -5.88 7.62 6.51
CA GLY A 160 -6.34 8.01 5.18
C GLY A 160 -7.23 6.98 4.49
N HIS A 161 -7.94 7.45 3.48
CA HIS A 161 -8.77 6.63 2.60
C HIS A 161 -9.07 7.40 1.31
N GLY A 162 -9.37 6.68 0.24
CA GLY A 162 -9.71 7.28 -1.04
C GLY A 162 -9.31 6.39 -2.20
N THR A 163 -9.22 6.98 -3.38
CA THR A 163 -8.95 6.23 -4.60
C THR A 163 -7.67 6.71 -5.26
N TYR A 164 -6.89 5.77 -5.76
CA TYR A 164 -5.77 6.03 -6.64
C TYR A 164 -5.98 5.34 -7.99
N ASP A 165 -6.16 6.13 -9.05
CA ASP A 165 -6.18 5.64 -10.43
C ASP A 165 -4.74 5.35 -10.88
N MET A 166 -4.40 4.06 -10.93
CA MET A 166 -3.06 3.60 -11.30
C MET A 166 -2.80 3.71 -12.81
N VAL A 167 -3.86 3.82 -13.62
CA VAL A 167 -3.76 3.95 -15.08
C VAL A 167 -3.36 5.36 -15.44
N ASN A 168 -4.00 6.34 -14.81
CA ASN A 168 -3.77 7.76 -15.06
C ASN A 168 -2.74 8.38 -14.11
N ASP A 169 -2.26 7.62 -13.11
CA ASP A 169 -1.44 8.13 -12.00
C ASP A 169 -2.11 9.34 -11.35
N GLN A 170 -3.27 9.13 -10.73
CA GLN A 170 -4.12 10.19 -10.20
C GLN A 170 -4.74 9.80 -8.86
N LEU A 171 -4.48 10.58 -7.81
CA LEU A 171 -5.25 10.57 -6.57
C LEU A 171 -6.59 11.26 -6.81
N GLU A 172 -7.67 10.58 -6.43
CA GLU A 172 -9.04 11.06 -6.55
C GLU A 172 -9.60 11.30 -5.14
N ASN A 173 -9.64 12.58 -4.74
CA ASN A 173 -10.19 13.04 -3.46
C ASN A 173 -9.68 12.22 -2.26
N PHE A 174 -8.40 11.91 -2.23
CA PHE A 174 -7.82 11.07 -1.19
C PHE A 174 -7.79 11.84 0.13
N LEU A 175 -8.50 11.37 1.13
CA LEU A 175 -8.61 12.05 2.41
C LEU A 175 -7.53 11.55 3.35
N MET A 176 -6.80 12.49 3.95
CA MET A 176 -5.81 12.24 4.99
C MET A 176 -6.17 13.07 6.22
N ARG A 177 -5.97 12.47 7.39
CA ARG A 177 -6.13 13.10 8.69
C ARG A 177 -4.90 12.81 9.52
N GLN A 178 -4.34 13.83 10.17
CA GLN A 178 -3.27 13.62 11.14
C GLN A 178 -3.71 14.10 12.52
N ASN A 179 -3.44 13.26 13.52
CA ASN A 179 -3.68 13.53 14.93
C ASN A 179 -2.39 13.34 15.73
N LEU A 180 -2.22 14.12 16.78
CA LEU A 180 -1.09 14.02 17.69
C LEU A 180 -1.23 12.84 18.65
N ARG A 181 -0.14 12.10 18.83
CA ARG A 181 0.10 11.25 19.98
C ARG A 181 0.83 12.10 21.02
N GLY A 182 0.19 12.35 22.15
CA GLY A 182 0.84 13.03 23.26
C GLY A 182 2.07 12.25 23.73
N PRO A 183 3.06 12.91 24.34
CA PRO A 183 4.21 12.22 24.93
C PRO A 183 3.75 11.14 25.91
N ALA A 184 4.37 9.97 25.83
CA ALA A 184 4.05 8.84 26.70
C ALA A 184 4.11 9.26 28.17
N GLY A 185 3.01 9.09 28.91
CA GLY A 185 2.92 9.38 30.34
C GLY A 185 2.37 10.76 30.73
N VAL A 186 1.86 11.57 29.79
CA VAL A 186 1.15 12.82 30.12
C VAL A 186 -0.37 12.62 30.06
N PRO A 187 -1.03 12.26 31.17
CA PRO A 187 -2.48 12.36 31.27
C PRO A 187 -2.86 13.84 31.11
N PHE A 188 -3.88 14.15 30.30
CA PHE A 188 -4.42 15.50 30.01
C PHE A 188 -3.90 16.26 28.77
N PHE A 189 -3.16 15.66 27.83
CA PHE A 189 -2.86 16.38 26.57
C PHE A 189 -4.14 16.55 25.73
N LEU A 190 -4.56 17.80 25.51
CA LEU A 190 -5.70 18.13 24.66
C LEU A 190 -5.37 17.78 23.20
N VAL A 191 -6.02 16.75 22.64
CA VAL A 191 -5.98 16.47 21.19
C VAL A 191 -6.81 17.53 20.51
N SER A 192 -6.19 18.62 20.02
CA SER A 192 -6.97 19.78 19.53
C SER A 192 -6.67 20.27 18.12
N GLN A 193 -5.94 19.52 17.28
CA GLN A 193 -5.84 19.87 15.87
C GLN A 193 -5.99 18.63 14.99
N MET A 194 -7.23 18.37 14.55
CA MET A 194 -7.53 17.41 13.50
C MET A 194 -7.29 18.11 12.17
N PHE A 195 -6.21 17.76 11.50
CA PHE A 195 -5.85 18.31 10.20
C PHE A 195 -6.40 17.39 9.11
N GLN A 196 -7.56 17.74 8.54
CA GLN A 196 -8.11 17.00 7.40
C GLN A 196 -7.71 17.66 6.08
N TYR A 197 -7.11 16.88 5.20
CA TYR A 197 -6.70 17.32 3.87
C TYR A 197 -7.23 16.38 2.81
N GLU A 198 -7.51 16.95 1.65
CA GLU A 198 -7.87 16.22 0.46
C GLU A 198 -6.73 16.32 -0.56
N GLY A 199 -6.24 15.16 -0.99
CA GLY A 199 -5.18 14.97 -1.96
C GLY A 199 -5.75 14.68 -3.33
N ASN A 200 -5.25 15.41 -4.33
CA ASN A 200 -5.59 15.21 -5.74
C ASN A 200 -4.31 15.32 -6.60
N GLY A 201 -4.38 14.90 -7.87
CA GLY A 201 -3.24 14.95 -8.78
C GLY A 201 -2.37 13.69 -8.71
N SER A 202 -1.21 13.69 -9.38
CA SER A 202 -0.39 12.48 -9.47
C SER A 202 0.21 12.05 -8.14
N LEU A 203 0.43 10.74 -7.95
CA LEU A 203 1.06 10.24 -6.71
C LEU A 203 2.49 10.78 -6.54
N LYS A 204 3.18 11.08 -7.66
CA LYS A 204 4.51 11.70 -7.65
C LYS A 204 4.50 13.18 -7.23
N ASN A 205 3.43 13.90 -7.58
CA ASN A 205 3.27 15.32 -7.30
C ASN A 205 1.83 15.59 -6.79
N PRO A 206 1.49 15.11 -5.59
CA PRO A 206 0.15 15.27 -5.06
C PRO A 206 -0.07 16.71 -4.59
N VAL A 207 -1.27 17.23 -4.80
CA VAL A 207 -1.73 18.53 -4.31
C VAL A 207 -2.70 18.29 -3.18
N TRP A 208 -2.30 18.71 -1.98
CA TRP A 208 -3.11 18.60 -0.77
C TRP A 208 -3.76 19.94 -0.45
N LYS A 209 -5.06 19.92 -0.19
CA LYS A 209 -5.82 21.11 0.22
C LYS A 209 -6.50 20.85 1.55
N PRO A 210 -6.49 21.82 2.48
CA PRO A 210 -7.29 21.71 3.70
C PRO A 210 -8.76 21.48 3.34
N ARG A 211 -9.41 20.54 4.01
CA ARG A 211 -10.86 20.40 3.96
C ARG A 211 -11.42 21.14 5.17
N ASN A 212 -12.03 22.30 4.94
CA ASN A 212 -12.66 23.07 6.01
C ASN A 212 -13.82 22.26 6.61
N PHE A 213 -13.89 22.22 7.94
CA PHE A 213 -14.97 21.57 8.69
C PHE A 213 -16.32 22.32 8.60
N ASP A 214 -16.40 23.43 7.85
CA ASP A 214 -17.59 24.28 7.74
C ASP A 214 -18.65 23.76 6.75
N ASP A 215 -18.32 22.81 5.87
CA ASP A 215 -19.28 22.27 4.89
C ASP A 215 -20.18 21.15 5.45
N ASP A 216 -19.92 20.65 6.67
CA ASP A 216 -20.78 19.65 7.34
C ASP A 216 -21.95 20.28 8.13
N LYS A 217 -22.23 21.57 7.91
CA LYS A 217 -23.42 22.27 8.43
C LYS A 217 -24.19 22.97 7.31
N LYS A 218 -24.83 22.20 6.43
CA LYS A 218 -26.01 22.66 5.69
C LYS A 218 -27.07 21.58 5.60
#